data_AF-A0A2A4TFV0-F1
#
_entry.id   AF-A0A2A4TFV0-F1
#
_cell.length_a   1.000
_cell.length_b   1.000
_cell.length_c   1.000
_cell.angle_alpha   90.00
_cell.angle_beta   90.00
_cell.angle_gamma   90.00
#
_symmetry.space_group_name_H-M   'P 1'
#
loop_
_entity.id
_entity.type
_entity.pdbx_description
1 polymer ?
#
loop_
_entity_poly.entity_id
_entity_poly.type
_entity_poly.pdbx_seq_one_letter_code
_entity_poly.pdbx_strand_id
1 'polypeptide(L)'
;MKRSPKPNPKPLDWSRVTDDELLKKRICDLPISLDGTQLVDWIHEVYAELSAKGIDFHPEVYLGDEWFSPEGDPVVSIPFYLAQPRLIDLEKRRVLEAEGEDREQFLRLLRHEMGHALAHAYGLYNAKGYDRHFGDSDQDYPEAHHPRPYSRKFVRHLDNWYAQTHPDEDFAETFAIWLTPKLDWKKEYARWGAIKKLEFVDRLMRAIRHAKPKKKSGPKWRRLSTIKMTIGRYQQTKKKEWAEDFPDFFDGDLRRIFVDSPESSRRRASKFLRDHRPLLVKTISHWAGEKRITIHDLVTRFAERSEELGLYVPDDETLALTTTASCLTAMAANYFLTGRYKRPR
;
A
#
# COMPACT_ATOMS: atom_id res chain seq x y z
N MET A 1 15.07 -35.53 5.22
CA MET A 1 13.80 -35.77 5.95
C MET A 1 12.67 -35.03 5.25
N LYS A 2 11.78 -35.74 4.53
CA LYS A 2 10.54 -35.17 4.01
C LYS A 2 9.63 -34.85 5.21
N ARG A 3 9.35 -33.57 5.49
CA ARG A 3 8.39 -33.18 6.52
C ARG A 3 7.02 -33.75 6.13
N SER A 4 6.39 -34.51 7.04
CA SER A 4 5.01 -34.94 6.90
C SER A 4 4.11 -33.75 6.59
N PRO A 5 3.11 -33.87 5.70
CA PRO A 5 2.16 -32.79 5.45
C PRO A 5 1.48 -32.43 6.77
N LYS A 6 1.44 -31.13 7.09
CA LYS A 6 0.68 -30.65 8.25
C LYS A 6 -0.78 -31.12 8.10
N PRO A 7 -1.45 -31.55 9.17
CA PRO A 7 -2.86 -31.89 9.12
C PRO A 7 -3.64 -30.70 8.55
N ASN A 8 -4.64 -30.99 7.69
CA ASN A 8 -5.50 -29.94 7.15
C ASN A 8 -6.08 -29.12 8.32
N PRO A 9 -6.05 -27.78 8.23
CA PRO A 9 -6.62 -26.93 9.26
C PRO A 9 -8.09 -27.30 9.47
N LYS A 10 -8.51 -27.36 10.74
CA LYS A 10 -9.91 -27.70 11.08
C LYS A 10 -10.85 -26.72 10.36
N PRO A 11 -11.97 -27.20 9.78
CA PRO A 11 -12.98 -26.33 9.18
C PRO A 11 -13.39 -25.23 10.17
N LEU A 12 -13.39 -23.99 9.72
CA LEU A 12 -13.79 -22.84 10.52
C LEU A 12 -15.12 -22.31 9.98
N ASP A 13 -16.12 -22.21 10.85
CA ASP A 13 -17.36 -21.53 10.51
C ASP A 13 -17.15 -20.02 10.53
N TRP A 14 -16.85 -19.47 9.35
CA TRP A 14 -16.59 -18.05 9.16
C TRP A 14 -17.76 -17.13 9.52
N SER A 15 -18.99 -17.65 9.53
CA SER A 15 -20.19 -16.88 9.88
C SER A 15 -20.35 -16.69 11.40
N ARG A 16 -19.75 -17.58 12.20
CA ARG A 16 -19.88 -17.58 13.67
C ARG A 16 -18.62 -17.16 14.41
N VAL A 17 -17.46 -17.27 13.77
CA VAL A 17 -16.19 -16.95 14.43
C VAL A 17 -16.12 -15.46 14.80
N THR A 18 -15.85 -15.20 16.07
CA THR A 18 -15.71 -13.85 16.63
C THR A 18 -14.35 -13.24 16.28
N ASP A 19 -14.24 -11.90 16.40
CA ASP A 19 -12.95 -11.22 16.22
C ASP A 19 -11.90 -11.74 17.19
N ASP A 20 -12.25 -11.92 18.47
CA ASP A 20 -11.32 -12.40 19.50
C ASP A 20 -10.82 -13.82 19.24
N GLU A 21 -11.66 -14.69 18.68
CA GLU A 21 -11.24 -16.03 18.27
C GLU A 21 -10.30 -15.99 17.07
N LEU A 22 -10.59 -15.15 16.06
CA LEU A 22 -9.71 -14.98 14.90
C LEU A 22 -8.34 -14.43 15.28
N LEU A 23 -8.30 -13.42 16.15
CA LEU A 23 -7.06 -12.78 16.57
C LEU A 23 -6.09 -13.72 17.29
N LYS A 24 -6.62 -14.76 17.94
CA LYS A 24 -5.84 -15.80 18.63
C LYS A 24 -5.36 -16.92 17.69
N LYS A 25 -5.92 -17.04 16.47
CA LYS A 25 -5.50 -18.06 15.50
C LYS A 25 -4.16 -17.69 14.88
N ARG A 26 -3.32 -18.71 14.69
CA ARG A 26 -2.10 -18.59 13.87
C ARG A 26 -2.49 -18.51 12.40
N ILE A 27 -1.82 -17.64 11.66
CA ILE A 27 -2.07 -17.45 10.23
C ILE A 27 -1.90 -18.76 9.46
N CYS A 28 -0.88 -19.55 9.79
CA CYS A 28 -0.64 -20.85 9.16
C CYS A 28 -1.68 -21.94 9.44
N ASP A 29 -2.61 -21.72 10.38
CA ASP A 29 -3.67 -22.66 10.74
C ASP A 29 -5.04 -22.24 10.17
N LEU A 30 -5.09 -21.17 9.37
CA LEU A 30 -6.32 -20.72 8.74
C LEU A 30 -6.70 -21.68 7.58
N PRO A 31 -7.96 -22.15 7.52
CA PRO A 31 -8.43 -22.98 6.41
C PRO A 31 -8.80 -22.10 5.21
N ILE A 32 -7.78 -21.47 4.61
CA ILE A 32 -7.91 -20.59 3.44
C ILE A 32 -6.96 -21.03 2.33
N SER A 33 -7.39 -20.81 1.10
CA SER A 33 -6.64 -21.05 -0.14
C SER A 33 -7.02 -20.01 -1.19
N LEU A 34 -6.24 -19.91 -2.26
CA LEU A 34 -6.64 -19.14 -3.44
C LEU A 34 -7.78 -19.83 -4.19
N ASP A 35 -7.73 -21.16 -4.27
CA ASP A 35 -8.71 -21.97 -4.99
C ASP A 35 -10.13 -21.67 -4.50
N GLY A 36 -11.04 -21.43 -5.45
CA GLY A 36 -12.44 -21.11 -5.16
C GLY A 36 -12.70 -19.66 -4.73
N THR A 37 -11.69 -18.78 -4.76
CA THR A 37 -11.85 -17.34 -4.51
C THR A 37 -11.91 -16.54 -5.82
N GLN A 38 -12.53 -15.36 -5.77
CA GLN A 38 -12.53 -14.41 -6.90
C GLN A 38 -11.12 -13.90 -7.26
N LEU A 39 -10.15 -14.03 -6.35
CA LEU A 39 -8.77 -13.62 -6.59
C LEU A 39 -8.15 -14.39 -7.75
N VAL A 40 -8.53 -15.65 -7.96
CA VAL A 40 -8.02 -16.47 -9.08
C VAL A 40 -8.41 -15.86 -10.42
N ASP A 41 -9.64 -15.34 -10.53
CA ASP A 41 -10.10 -14.68 -11.76
C ASP A 41 -9.31 -13.40 -12.01
N TRP A 42 -9.04 -12.61 -10.97
CA TRP A 42 -8.25 -11.37 -11.08
C TRP A 42 -6.78 -11.66 -11.40
N ILE A 43 -6.21 -12.73 -10.86
CA ILE A 43 -4.85 -13.19 -11.19
C ILE A 43 -4.79 -13.60 -12.67
N HIS A 44 -5.77 -14.41 -13.11
CA HIS A 44 -5.85 -14.84 -14.50
C HIS A 44 -6.06 -13.69 -15.48
N GLU A 45 -6.70 -12.61 -15.07
CA GLU A 45 -6.81 -11.39 -15.87
C GLU A 45 -5.44 -10.77 -16.15
N VAL A 46 -4.59 -10.60 -15.14
CA VAL A 46 -3.23 -10.08 -15.34
C VAL A 46 -2.38 -11.07 -16.15
N TYR A 47 -2.55 -12.39 -15.96
CA TYR A 47 -1.90 -13.38 -16.82
C TYR A 47 -2.35 -13.29 -18.28
N ALA A 48 -3.64 -13.03 -18.52
CA ALA A 48 -4.15 -12.81 -19.87
C ALA A 48 -3.55 -11.54 -20.50
N GLU A 49 -3.36 -10.47 -19.71
CA GLU A 49 -2.67 -9.25 -20.16
C GLU A 49 -1.22 -9.52 -20.55
N LEU A 50 -0.48 -10.28 -19.74
CA LEU A 50 0.89 -10.74 -20.06
C LEU A 50 0.91 -11.54 -21.36
N SER A 51 0.00 -12.51 -21.47
CA SER A 51 -0.10 -13.41 -22.63
C SER A 51 -0.45 -12.64 -23.90
N ALA A 52 -1.33 -11.64 -23.82
CA ALA A 52 -1.67 -10.76 -24.93
C ALA A 52 -0.47 -9.92 -25.43
N LYS A 53 0.53 -9.70 -24.58
CA LYS A 53 1.81 -9.07 -24.94
C LYS A 53 2.87 -10.08 -25.41
N GLY A 54 2.54 -11.38 -25.44
CA GLY A 54 3.43 -12.47 -25.81
C GLY A 54 4.44 -12.83 -24.71
N ILE A 55 4.11 -12.54 -23.45
CA ILE A 55 4.85 -13.03 -22.29
C ILE A 55 4.15 -14.28 -21.78
N ASP A 56 4.71 -15.44 -22.12
CA ASP A 56 4.10 -16.75 -21.84
C ASP A 56 4.39 -17.25 -20.41
N PHE A 57 5.30 -16.59 -19.69
CA PHE A 57 5.61 -16.92 -18.30
C PHE A 57 4.67 -16.19 -17.34
N HIS A 58 3.99 -16.97 -16.49
CA HIS A 58 3.14 -16.47 -15.41
C HIS A 58 3.79 -16.78 -14.06
N PRO A 59 4.37 -15.77 -13.38
CA PRO A 59 4.92 -15.94 -12.04
C PRO A 59 3.90 -16.55 -11.08
N GLU A 60 4.33 -17.46 -10.21
CA GLU A 60 3.40 -18.09 -9.27
C GLU A 60 2.96 -17.09 -8.19
N VAL A 61 1.64 -16.97 -8.00
CA VAL A 61 1.04 -16.17 -6.92
C VAL A 61 0.70 -17.06 -5.73
N TYR A 62 1.02 -16.61 -4.51
CA TYR A 62 0.72 -17.35 -3.27
C TYR A 62 0.26 -16.44 -2.14
N LEU A 63 -0.46 -17.01 -1.16
CA LEU A 63 -0.85 -16.29 0.05
C LEU A 63 0.34 -16.12 1.00
N GLY A 64 0.69 -14.87 1.32
CA GLY A 64 1.67 -14.46 2.32
C GLY A 64 1.06 -13.45 3.30
N ASP A 65 1.88 -12.61 3.92
CA ASP A 65 1.46 -11.56 4.86
C ASP A 65 1.36 -10.16 4.24
N GLU A 66 1.94 -9.95 3.06
CA GLU A 66 1.94 -8.67 2.33
C GLU A 66 2.04 -8.87 0.80
N TRP A 67 1.81 -7.78 0.05
CA TRP A 67 2.14 -7.68 -1.37
C TRP A 67 3.65 -7.56 -1.51
N PHE A 68 4.27 -8.51 -2.22
CA PHE A 68 5.73 -8.54 -2.35
C PHE A 68 6.20 -9.55 -3.40
N SER A 69 7.24 -9.21 -4.15
CA SER A 69 8.02 -10.15 -4.96
C SER A 69 9.40 -10.33 -4.34
N PRO A 70 9.76 -11.55 -3.86
CA PRO A 70 11.04 -11.76 -3.20
C PRO A 70 12.23 -11.58 -4.13
N GLU A 71 13.28 -10.94 -3.59
CA GLU A 71 14.48 -10.64 -4.33
C GLU A 71 15.07 -11.90 -4.99
N GLY A 72 15.25 -11.82 -6.31
CA GLY A 72 15.82 -12.88 -7.11
C GLY A 72 14.86 -14.04 -7.41
N ASP A 73 13.62 -14.01 -6.91
CA ASP A 73 12.65 -15.09 -7.06
C ASP A 73 11.40 -14.65 -7.87
N PRO A 74 11.04 -15.38 -8.93
CA PRO A 74 9.94 -15.00 -9.81
C PRO A 74 8.59 -15.49 -9.28
N VAL A 75 8.23 -15.03 -8.08
CA VAL A 75 6.97 -15.36 -7.39
C VAL A 75 6.38 -14.08 -6.79
N VAL A 76 5.08 -14.08 -6.57
CA VAL A 76 4.34 -12.94 -6.01
C VAL A 76 3.57 -13.39 -4.77
N SER A 77 3.82 -12.74 -3.64
CA SER A 77 3.03 -12.84 -2.42
C SER A 77 1.84 -11.89 -2.51
N ILE A 78 0.67 -12.35 -2.07
CA ILE A 78 -0.48 -11.50 -1.79
C ILE A 78 -0.95 -11.70 -0.34
N PRO A 79 -1.50 -10.68 0.32
CA PRO A 79 -1.91 -10.80 1.73
C PRO A 79 -2.99 -11.86 1.97
N PHE A 80 -2.78 -12.71 2.98
CA PHE A 80 -3.67 -13.83 3.30
C PHE A 80 -5.11 -13.40 3.60
N TYR A 81 -5.31 -12.20 4.15
CA TYR A 81 -6.64 -11.73 4.53
C TYR A 81 -7.55 -11.55 3.32
N LEU A 82 -7.01 -11.35 2.12
CA LEU A 82 -7.80 -11.22 0.88
C LEU A 82 -8.53 -12.51 0.51
N ALA A 83 -8.05 -13.67 0.96
CA ALA A 83 -8.63 -14.96 0.62
C ALA A 83 -9.96 -15.24 1.34
N GLN A 84 -10.42 -14.37 2.25
CA GLN A 84 -11.70 -14.56 2.94
C GLN A 84 -12.34 -13.24 3.41
N PRO A 85 -13.60 -12.93 3.04
CA PRO A 85 -14.25 -11.66 3.40
C PRO A 85 -14.25 -11.35 4.91
N ARG A 86 -14.42 -12.37 5.74
CA ARG A 86 -14.39 -12.21 7.21
C ARG A 86 -13.04 -11.73 7.75
N LEU A 87 -11.94 -12.06 7.06
CA LEU A 87 -10.59 -11.59 7.38
C LEU A 87 -10.35 -10.18 6.85
N ILE A 88 -10.85 -9.85 5.64
CA ILE A 88 -10.87 -8.47 5.11
C ILE A 88 -11.58 -7.54 6.11
N ASP A 89 -12.76 -7.94 6.58
CA ASP A 89 -13.53 -7.19 7.58
C ASP A 89 -12.77 -6.99 8.89
N LEU A 90 -12.07 -8.02 9.36
CA LEU A 90 -11.25 -7.94 10.57
C LEU A 90 -10.05 -7.01 10.37
N GLU A 91 -9.38 -7.08 9.21
CA GLU A 91 -8.29 -6.19 8.83
C GLU A 91 -8.78 -4.74 8.82
N LYS A 92 -9.91 -4.44 8.16
CA LYS A 92 -10.49 -3.09 8.14
C LYS A 92 -10.90 -2.58 9.51
N ARG A 93 -11.45 -3.41 10.39
CA ARG A 93 -11.82 -2.97 11.74
C ARG A 93 -10.62 -2.58 12.59
N ARG A 94 -9.47 -3.24 12.38
CA ARG A 94 -8.28 -3.06 13.19
C ARG A 94 -7.30 -2.08 12.56
N VAL A 95 -7.12 -2.15 11.25
CA VAL A 95 -6.10 -1.48 10.42
C VAL A 95 -6.71 -0.40 9.51
N LEU A 96 -8.05 -0.24 9.52
CA LEU A 96 -8.86 0.78 8.78
C LEU A 96 -8.91 0.64 7.26
N GLU A 97 -8.07 -0.22 6.71
CA GLU A 97 -8.03 -0.58 5.30
C GLU A 97 -7.55 -2.02 5.13
N ALA A 98 -7.91 -2.62 4.00
CA ALA A 98 -7.41 -3.90 3.56
C ALA A 98 -6.89 -3.72 2.13
N GLU A 99 -5.57 -3.62 1.98
CA GLU A 99 -4.93 -3.34 0.70
C GLU A 99 -5.14 -4.49 -0.29
N GLY A 100 -5.70 -4.15 -1.45
CA GLY A 100 -6.10 -5.10 -2.50
C GLY A 100 -7.51 -5.67 -2.32
N GLU A 101 -8.36 -5.10 -1.44
CA GLU A 101 -9.73 -5.61 -1.25
C GLU A 101 -10.63 -5.40 -2.46
N ASP A 102 -10.46 -4.29 -3.16
CA ASP A 102 -11.19 -3.98 -4.36
C ASP A 102 -10.42 -4.43 -5.60
N ARG A 103 -11.17 -4.80 -6.65
CA ARG A 103 -10.60 -5.34 -7.88
C ARG A 103 -9.63 -4.38 -8.56
N GLU A 104 -9.89 -3.08 -8.57
CA GLU A 104 -9.05 -2.12 -9.27
C GLU A 104 -7.69 -1.99 -8.58
N GLN A 105 -7.69 -1.83 -7.25
CA GLN A 105 -6.48 -1.80 -6.44
C GLN A 105 -5.72 -3.12 -6.53
N PHE A 106 -6.41 -4.26 -6.47
CA PHE A 106 -5.79 -5.58 -6.61
C PHE A 106 -5.04 -5.72 -7.94
N LEU A 107 -5.69 -5.35 -9.05
CA LEU A 107 -5.07 -5.42 -10.37
C LEU A 107 -3.90 -4.44 -10.52
N ARG A 108 -4.00 -3.22 -9.94
CA ARG A 108 -2.87 -2.28 -9.89
C ARG A 108 -1.68 -2.90 -9.16
N LEU A 109 -1.86 -3.36 -7.92
CA LEU A 109 -0.80 -3.97 -7.12
C LEU A 109 -0.21 -5.21 -7.80
N LEU A 110 -1.06 -6.10 -8.33
CA LEU A 110 -0.58 -7.31 -9.00
C LEU A 110 0.25 -7.00 -10.25
N ARG A 111 -0.13 -6.01 -11.07
CA ARG A 111 0.69 -5.62 -12.24
C ARG A 111 2.06 -5.10 -11.82
N HIS A 112 2.14 -4.35 -10.72
CA HIS A 112 3.38 -3.88 -10.14
C HIS A 112 4.27 -5.07 -9.72
N GLU A 113 3.75 -5.98 -8.90
CA GLU A 113 4.50 -7.16 -8.44
C GLU A 113 4.93 -8.10 -9.58
N MET A 114 4.11 -8.21 -10.63
CA MET A 114 4.46 -8.95 -11.84
C MET A 114 5.67 -8.34 -12.56
N GLY A 115 5.85 -7.02 -12.46
CA GLY A 115 7.05 -6.32 -12.96
C GLY A 115 8.30 -6.85 -12.29
N HIS A 116 8.35 -6.83 -10.95
CA HIS A 116 9.48 -7.37 -10.19
C HIS A 116 9.72 -8.85 -10.47
N ALA A 117 8.66 -9.67 -10.44
CA ALA A 117 8.79 -11.10 -10.67
C ALA A 117 9.34 -11.42 -12.08
N LEU A 118 8.93 -10.66 -13.10
CA LEU A 118 9.49 -10.78 -14.46
C LEU A 118 10.92 -10.27 -14.55
N ALA A 119 11.26 -9.19 -13.85
CA ALA A 119 12.62 -8.70 -13.79
C ALA A 119 13.57 -9.76 -13.23
N HIS A 120 13.19 -10.45 -12.15
CA HIS A 120 13.95 -11.57 -11.60
C HIS A 120 13.97 -12.79 -12.53
N ALA A 121 12.83 -13.16 -13.13
CA ALA A 121 12.73 -14.31 -14.03
C ALA A 121 13.65 -14.21 -15.26
N TYR A 122 13.75 -13.02 -15.86
CA TYR A 122 14.49 -12.78 -17.10
C TYR A 122 15.85 -12.09 -16.87
N GLY A 123 16.12 -11.63 -15.64
CA GLY A 123 17.30 -10.85 -15.29
C GLY A 123 17.31 -9.49 -15.97
N LEU A 124 16.19 -8.76 -15.90
CA LEU A 124 15.98 -7.49 -16.61
C LEU A 124 16.72 -6.31 -15.98
N TYR A 125 16.98 -6.34 -14.67
CA TYR A 125 17.81 -5.34 -13.99
C TYR A 125 19.22 -5.29 -14.57
N ASN A 126 19.73 -6.42 -15.05
CA ASN A 126 21.04 -6.52 -15.72
C ASN A 126 20.98 -6.18 -17.23
N ALA A 127 19.84 -5.72 -17.76
CA ALA A 127 19.72 -5.44 -19.18
C ALA A 127 20.52 -4.19 -19.57
N LYS A 128 21.19 -4.24 -20.72
CA LYS A 128 21.97 -3.11 -21.23
C LYS A 128 21.13 -1.84 -21.29
N GLY A 129 21.55 -0.83 -20.54
CA GLY A 129 20.89 0.47 -20.49
C GLY A 129 19.81 0.61 -19.43
N TYR A 130 19.58 -0.39 -18.57
CA TYR A 130 18.69 -0.28 -17.42
C TYR A 130 19.06 0.91 -16.54
N ASP A 131 20.32 0.99 -16.10
CA ASP A 131 20.81 2.04 -15.19
C ASP A 131 20.68 3.46 -15.77
N ARG A 132 20.72 3.58 -17.10
CA ARG A 132 20.53 4.86 -17.78
C ARG A 132 19.09 5.38 -17.63
N HIS A 133 18.11 4.48 -17.55
CA HIS A 133 16.69 4.81 -17.49
C HIS A 133 16.18 4.89 -16.06
N PHE A 134 16.54 3.92 -15.22
CA PHE A 134 15.99 3.76 -13.87
C PHE A 134 16.99 4.13 -12.78
N GLY A 135 18.25 3.71 -12.93
CA GLY A 135 19.29 3.84 -11.93
C GLY A 135 19.85 2.48 -11.54
N ASP A 136 20.72 2.47 -10.55
CA ASP A 136 21.36 1.25 -10.04
C ASP A 136 20.35 0.40 -9.27
N SER A 137 20.18 -0.86 -9.65
CA SER A 137 19.29 -1.81 -8.96
C SER A 137 19.90 -2.33 -7.66
N ASP A 138 21.23 -2.30 -7.53
CA ASP A 138 21.96 -2.77 -6.35
C ASP A 138 22.07 -1.69 -5.25
N GLN A 139 21.46 -0.51 -5.44
CA GLN A 139 21.50 0.54 -4.44
C GLN A 139 20.63 0.18 -3.21
N ASP A 140 21.02 0.65 -2.03
CA ASP A 140 20.21 0.45 -0.83
C ASP A 140 18.88 1.20 -0.94
N TYR A 141 17.80 0.57 -0.43
CA TYR A 141 16.53 1.26 -0.24
C TYR A 141 16.72 2.42 0.76
N PRO A 142 16.21 3.62 0.47
CA PRO A 142 16.41 4.77 1.34
C PRO A 142 15.65 4.58 2.66
N GLU A 143 16.26 5.02 3.77
CA GLU A 143 15.61 5.03 5.09
C GLU A 143 14.33 5.89 5.12
N ALA A 144 14.28 6.93 4.28
CA ALA A 144 13.13 7.80 4.13
C ALA A 144 12.85 8.14 2.66
N HIS A 145 11.57 8.06 2.26
CA HIS A 145 11.11 8.41 0.92
C HIS A 145 10.85 9.91 0.81
N HIS A 146 11.53 10.59 -0.13
CA HIS A 146 11.38 12.04 -0.36
C HIS A 146 11.09 12.32 -1.84
N PRO A 147 9.85 12.10 -2.28
CA PRO A 147 9.53 12.24 -3.69
C PRO A 147 9.54 13.70 -4.14
N ARG A 148 9.69 13.90 -5.45
CA ARG A 148 9.54 15.19 -6.13
C ARG A 148 8.16 15.22 -6.82
N PRO A 149 7.12 15.84 -6.22
CA PRO A 149 5.73 15.66 -6.66
C PRO A 149 5.43 16.02 -8.12
N TYR A 150 6.14 17.04 -8.61
CA TYR A 150 5.95 17.61 -9.94
C TYR A 150 6.92 17.03 -10.99
N SER A 151 7.74 16.05 -10.62
CA SER A 151 8.64 15.39 -11.55
C SER A 151 7.84 14.66 -12.63
N ARG A 152 8.06 15.05 -13.89
CA ARG A 152 7.53 14.33 -15.06
C ARG A 152 8.45 13.22 -15.55
N LYS A 153 9.50 12.87 -14.79
CA LYS A 153 10.44 11.80 -15.14
C LYS A 153 9.94 10.40 -14.76
N PHE A 154 8.88 10.32 -13.97
CA PHE A 154 8.34 9.07 -13.43
C PHE A 154 6.90 8.89 -13.88
N VAL A 155 6.46 7.64 -14.01
CA VAL A 155 5.05 7.34 -14.19
C VAL A 155 4.28 7.57 -12.89
N ARG A 156 2.95 7.59 -12.97
CA ARG A 156 2.06 7.59 -11.80
C ARG A 156 1.18 6.36 -11.89
N HIS A 157 1.51 5.34 -11.09
CA HIS A 157 0.78 4.08 -11.09
C HIS A 157 0.23 3.74 -9.70
N LEU A 158 1.08 3.51 -8.70
CA LEU A 158 0.71 3.49 -7.29
C LEU A 158 0.78 4.91 -6.71
N ASP A 159 0.15 5.09 -5.54
CA ASP A 159 0.05 6.38 -4.88
C ASP A 159 1.45 6.80 -4.34
N ASN A 160 1.56 7.97 -3.70
CA ASN A 160 2.79 8.38 -3.00
C ASN A 160 4.06 8.50 -3.86
N TRP A 161 3.89 8.70 -5.18
CA TRP A 161 5.02 8.74 -6.11
C TRP A 161 5.95 7.54 -5.92
N TYR A 162 5.35 6.36 -5.72
CA TYR A 162 6.09 5.14 -5.37
C TYR A 162 7.21 4.82 -6.37
N ALA A 163 7.04 5.15 -7.65
CA ALA A 163 8.09 5.09 -8.67
C ALA A 163 9.38 5.87 -8.36
N GLN A 164 9.42 6.72 -7.32
CA GLN A 164 10.60 7.49 -6.91
C GLN A 164 11.33 6.90 -5.71
N THR A 165 10.85 5.80 -5.11
CA THR A 165 11.45 5.18 -3.92
C THR A 165 12.78 4.50 -4.25
N HIS A 166 12.82 3.74 -5.34
CA HIS A 166 13.97 2.94 -5.76
C HIS A 166 13.91 2.65 -7.28
N PRO A 167 15.04 2.47 -7.99
CA PRO A 167 15.08 2.15 -9.41
C PRO A 167 14.25 0.95 -9.82
N ASP A 168 14.19 -0.08 -8.98
CA ASP A 168 13.37 -1.26 -9.25
C ASP A 168 11.87 -0.96 -9.15
N GLU A 169 11.49 -0.06 -8.25
CA GLU A 169 10.11 0.39 -8.07
C GLU A 169 9.69 1.27 -9.24
N ASP A 170 10.58 2.14 -9.73
CA ASP A 170 10.40 2.90 -10.96
C ASP A 170 10.18 1.99 -12.18
N PHE A 171 10.95 0.89 -12.26
CA PHE A 171 10.75 -0.13 -13.28
C PHE A 171 9.40 -0.83 -13.14
N ALA A 172 9.05 -1.33 -11.96
CA ALA A 172 7.81 -2.06 -11.71
C ALA A 172 6.56 -1.20 -11.97
N GLU A 173 6.59 0.06 -11.54
CA GLU A 173 5.56 1.06 -11.83
C GLU A 173 5.45 1.35 -13.33
N THR A 174 6.59 1.54 -14.01
CA THR A 174 6.62 1.75 -15.47
C THR A 174 6.09 0.54 -16.23
N PHE A 175 6.44 -0.66 -15.78
CA PHE A 175 5.96 -1.93 -16.31
C PHE A 175 4.45 -2.06 -16.15
N ALA A 176 3.90 -1.73 -14.97
CA ALA A 176 2.48 -1.81 -14.71
C ALA A 176 1.67 -0.88 -15.63
N ILE A 177 2.15 0.35 -15.87
CA ILE A 177 1.56 1.26 -16.87
C ILE A 177 1.63 0.69 -18.29
N TRP A 178 2.77 0.12 -18.68
CA TRP A 178 2.94 -0.49 -20.01
C TRP A 178 2.00 -1.70 -20.22
N LEU A 179 1.76 -2.49 -19.17
CA LEU A 179 0.91 -3.68 -19.19
C LEU A 179 -0.59 -3.34 -19.18
N THR A 180 -0.97 -2.21 -18.55
CA THR A 180 -2.36 -1.83 -18.35
C THR A 180 -3.16 -1.81 -19.67
N PRO A 181 -4.24 -2.61 -19.78
CA PRO A 181 -5.00 -2.72 -21.02
C PRO A 181 -5.73 -1.41 -21.33
N LYS A 182 -5.87 -1.11 -22.63
CA LYS A 182 -6.58 0.08 -23.15
C LYS A 182 -5.98 1.44 -22.76
N LEU A 183 -4.93 1.48 -21.96
CA LEU A 183 -4.19 2.71 -21.66
C LEU A 183 -3.24 3.03 -22.82
N ASP A 184 -3.51 4.14 -23.52
CA ASP A 184 -2.57 4.68 -24.50
C ASP A 184 -1.47 5.48 -23.79
N TRP A 185 -0.52 4.76 -23.21
CA TRP A 185 0.60 5.35 -22.47
C TRP A 185 1.45 6.29 -23.34
N LYS A 186 1.48 6.07 -24.66
CA LYS A 186 2.21 6.96 -25.58
C LYS A 186 1.57 8.34 -25.62
N LYS A 187 0.24 8.39 -25.65
CA LYS A 187 -0.51 9.64 -25.59
C LYS A 187 -0.46 10.26 -24.20
N GLU A 188 -0.69 9.47 -23.16
CA GLU A 188 -0.75 9.94 -21.76
C GLU A 188 0.58 10.57 -21.32
N TYR A 189 1.70 9.91 -21.64
CA TYR A 189 3.03 10.35 -21.23
C TYR A 189 3.81 11.10 -22.32
N ALA A 190 3.18 11.48 -23.44
CA ALA A 190 3.85 12.12 -24.59
C ALA A 190 4.71 13.35 -24.24
N ARG A 191 4.28 14.11 -23.22
CA ARG A 191 4.95 15.35 -22.75
C ARG A 191 5.76 15.15 -21.47
N TRP A 192 5.99 13.90 -21.07
CA TRP A 192 6.67 13.52 -19.85
C TRP A 192 8.03 12.90 -20.17
N GLY A 193 9.03 13.13 -19.31
CA GLY A 193 10.32 12.45 -19.41
C GLY A 193 10.21 10.93 -19.21
N ALA A 194 9.19 10.48 -18.47
CA ALA A 194 8.87 9.07 -18.24
C ALA A 194 8.62 8.28 -19.54
N ILE A 195 8.26 8.94 -20.65
CA ILE A 195 8.04 8.27 -21.94
C ILE A 195 9.24 7.45 -22.39
N LYS A 196 10.46 7.91 -22.08
CA LYS A 196 11.71 7.21 -22.43
C LYS A 196 11.83 5.86 -21.71
N LYS A 197 11.34 5.79 -20.46
CA LYS A 197 11.31 4.56 -19.66
C LYS A 197 10.25 3.60 -20.19
N LEU A 198 9.06 4.10 -20.53
CA LEU A 198 8.00 3.29 -21.15
C LEU A 198 8.44 2.68 -22.49
N GLU A 199 9.11 3.47 -23.34
CA GLU A 199 9.70 2.99 -24.59
C GLU A 199 10.81 1.96 -24.34
N PHE A 200 11.60 2.12 -23.28
CA PHE A 200 12.63 1.17 -22.90
C PHE A 200 12.02 -0.14 -22.40
N VAL A 201 11.00 -0.10 -21.54
CA VAL A 201 10.24 -1.28 -21.12
C VAL A 201 9.60 -1.98 -22.32
N ASP A 202 8.98 -1.24 -23.26
CA ASP A 202 8.42 -1.84 -24.48
C ASP A 202 9.48 -2.61 -25.28
N ARG A 203 10.71 -2.08 -25.38
CA ARG A 203 11.83 -2.78 -26.02
C ARG A 203 12.27 -4.01 -25.23
N LEU A 204 12.39 -3.93 -23.90
CA LEU A 204 12.73 -5.07 -23.05
C LEU A 204 11.72 -6.20 -23.20
N MET A 205 10.43 -5.87 -23.13
CA MET A 205 9.35 -6.86 -23.24
C MET A 205 9.29 -7.51 -24.61
N ARG A 206 9.53 -6.76 -25.70
CA ARG A 206 9.68 -7.32 -27.04
C ARG A 206 10.87 -8.29 -27.14
N ALA A 207 11.98 -8.01 -26.46
CA ALA A 207 13.17 -8.86 -26.50
C ALA A 207 12.97 -10.21 -25.80
N ILE A 208 12.07 -10.28 -24.82
CA ILE A 208 11.73 -11.52 -24.10
C ILE A 208 10.42 -12.17 -24.57
N ARG A 209 9.80 -11.64 -25.63
CA ARG A 209 8.55 -12.16 -26.18
C ARG A 209 8.72 -13.61 -26.62
N HIS A 210 7.86 -14.50 -26.13
CA HIS A 210 7.92 -15.95 -26.32
C HIS A 210 9.23 -16.62 -25.85
N ALA A 211 10.10 -15.87 -25.16
CA ALA A 211 11.31 -16.41 -24.60
C ALA A 211 11.00 -17.12 -23.27
N LYS A 212 11.71 -18.22 -23.02
CA LYS A 212 11.67 -18.89 -21.72
C LYS A 212 12.42 -18.05 -20.68
N PRO A 213 11.91 -17.93 -19.44
CA PRO A 213 12.63 -17.21 -18.39
C PRO A 213 13.89 -17.99 -17.98
N LYS A 214 14.89 -17.26 -17.48
CA LYS A 214 16.13 -17.84 -16.93
C LYS A 214 15.84 -18.58 -15.62
N LYS A 215 14.92 -18.05 -14.82
CA LYS A 215 14.42 -18.67 -13.58
C LYS A 215 12.91 -18.77 -13.63
N LYS A 216 12.38 -19.97 -13.36
CA LYS A 216 10.93 -20.27 -13.45
C LYS A 216 10.22 -20.28 -12.09
N SER A 217 10.97 -20.40 -11.01
CA SER A 217 10.44 -20.60 -9.67
C SER A 217 11.46 -20.15 -8.62
N GLY A 218 10.98 -19.84 -7.43
CA GLY A 218 11.81 -19.52 -6.26
C GLY A 218 11.12 -19.93 -4.95
N PRO A 219 11.82 -19.88 -3.80
CA PRO A 219 11.19 -20.01 -2.50
C PRO A 219 10.08 -18.97 -2.29
N LYS A 220 9.00 -19.42 -1.65
CA LYS A 220 7.85 -18.58 -1.29
C LYS A 220 8.06 -18.07 0.14
N TRP A 221 8.71 -16.93 0.25
CA TRP A 221 9.00 -16.27 1.52
C TRP A 221 7.70 -15.91 2.24
N ARG A 222 7.68 -16.12 3.56
CA ARG A 222 6.49 -15.89 4.40
C ARG A 222 5.18 -16.47 3.85
N ARG A 223 5.23 -17.56 3.06
CA ARG A 223 4.02 -18.25 2.60
C ARG A 223 3.12 -18.63 3.78
N LEU A 224 1.80 -18.64 3.58
CA LEU A 224 0.78 -18.89 4.60
C LEU A 224 1.16 -20.00 5.60
N SER A 225 1.54 -21.18 5.09
CA SER A 225 1.90 -22.35 5.90
C SER A 225 3.10 -22.16 6.84
N THR A 226 3.89 -21.09 6.66
CA THR A 226 5.08 -20.76 7.43
C THR A 226 4.86 -19.65 8.47
N ILE A 227 3.80 -18.84 8.33
CA ILE A 227 3.51 -17.73 9.24
C ILE A 227 2.89 -18.26 10.53
N LYS A 228 3.73 -18.52 11.54
CA LYS A 228 3.29 -19.04 12.86
C LYS A 228 2.69 -17.96 13.77
N MET A 229 2.81 -16.70 13.40
CA MET A 229 2.28 -15.56 14.14
C MET A 229 0.75 -15.59 14.17
N THR A 230 0.15 -15.09 15.25
CA THR A 230 -1.30 -14.92 15.33
C THR A 230 -1.76 -13.69 14.55
N ILE A 231 -3.01 -13.67 14.08
CA ILE A 231 -3.57 -12.51 13.38
C ILE A 231 -3.47 -11.25 14.26
N GLY A 232 -3.75 -11.37 15.56
CA GLY A 232 -3.67 -10.23 16.48
C GLY A 232 -2.26 -9.67 16.61
N ARG A 233 -1.23 -10.53 16.64
CA ARG A 233 0.16 -10.07 16.67
C ARG A 233 0.58 -9.47 15.33
N TYR A 234 0.16 -10.05 14.20
CA TYR A 234 0.38 -9.48 12.86
C TYR A 234 -0.14 -8.03 12.78
N GLN A 235 -1.40 -7.82 13.12
CA GLN A 235 -2.02 -6.48 13.07
C GLN A 235 -1.37 -5.52 14.06
N GLN A 236 -0.92 -6.00 15.23
CA GLN A 236 -0.22 -5.15 16.20
C GLN A 236 1.15 -4.73 15.70
N THR A 237 1.92 -5.62 15.07
CA THR A 237 3.22 -5.28 14.47
C THR A 237 3.05 -4.23 13.38
N LYS A 238 2.11 -4.47 12.45
CA LYS A 238 1.76 -3.55 11.36
C LYS A 238 1.37 -2.16 11.87
N LYS A 239 0.60 -2.10 12.97
CA LYS A 239 0.27 -0.82 13.64
C LYS A 239 1.48 -0.09 14.21
N LYS A 240 2.41 -0.83 14.83
CA LYS A 240 3.59 -0.22 15.45
C LYS A 240 4.51 0.39 14.41
N GLU A 241 4.77 -0.35 13.33
CA GLU A 241 5.55 0.11 12.18
C GLU A 241 5.01 1.43 11.60
N TRP A 242 3.70 1.68 11.70
CA TRP A 242 3.06 2.89 11.17
C TRP A 242 2.85 4.02 12.19
N ALA A 243 2.95 3.73 13.49
CA ALA A 243 2.65 4.69 14.56
C ALA A 243 3.88 5.47 15.07
N GLU A 244 5.09 5.05 14.72
CA GLU A 244 6.36 5.59 15.21
C GLU A 244 6.71 7.00 14.65
N ASP A 245 5.80 7.59 13.91
CA ASP A 245 6.12 8.65 12.95
C ASP A 245 5.63 10.06 13.31
N PHE A 246 4.84 10.26 14.38
CA PHE A 246 4.24 11.56 14.69
C PHE A 246 4.92 12.29 15.87
N PRO A 247 5.38 13.54 15.70
CA PRO A 247 5.95 14.36 16.77
C PRO A 247 4.87 15.07 17.60
N ASP A 248 5.20 15.38 18.85
CA ASP A 248 4.30 15.90 19.89
C ASP A 248 3.93 17.41 19.77
N PHE A 249 4.16 18.07 18.63
CA PHE A 249 4.09 19.54 18.53
C PHE A 249 2.76 20.08 17.95
N PHE A 250 1.62 19.74 18.54
CA PHE A 250 0.29 20.09 17.99
C PHE A 250 -0.34 21.39 18.51
N ASP A 251 0.10 21.91 19.66
CA ASP A 251 -0.63 22.94 20.41
C ASP A 251 -0.85 24.24 19.63
N GLY A 252 0.18 24.69 18.91
CA GLY A 252 0.11 25.92 18.14
C GLY A 252 -0.87 25.84 16.97
N ASP A 253 -0.97 24.67 16.33
CA ASP A 253 -1.93 24.43 15.25
C ASP A 253 -3.35 24.27 15.81
N LEU A 254 -3.50 23.53 16.91
CA LEU A 254 -4.79 23.36 17.59
C LEU A 254 -5.39 24.69 18.05
N ARG A 255 -4.59 25.58 18.65
CA ARG A 255 -5.03 26.93 19.07
C ARG A 255 -5.33 27.90 17.92
N ARG A 256 -4.90 27.58 16.69
CA ARG A 256 -5.27 28.34 15.48
C ARG A 256 -6.60 27.88 14.89
N ILE A 257 -6.94 26.61 15.08
CA ILE A 257 -8.15 25.98 14.54
C ILE A 257 -9.32 26.13 15.52
N PHE A 258 -9.04 25.93 16.81
CA PHE A 258 -10.01 25.92 17.89
C PHE A 258 -9.77 27.07 18.86
N VAL A 259 -10.76 27.33 19.72
CA VAL A 259 -10.74 28.47 20.64
C VAL A 259 -10.66 28.03 22.10
N ASP A 260 -10.01 28.84 22.93
CA ASP A 260 -9.87 28.64 24.38
C ASP A 260 -11.12 29.10 25.18
N SER A 261 -12.23 29.47 24.51
CA SER A 261 -13.41 30.06 25.16
C SER A 261 -14.45 29.00 25.55
N PRO A 262 -14.66 28.74 26.85
CA PRO A 262 -15.71 27.86 27.35
C PRO A 262 -17.05 28.62 27.43
N GLU A 263 -17.50 29.23 26.34
CA GLU A 263 -18.91 29.63 26.25
C GLU A 263 -19.77 28.36 26.36
N SER A 264 -20.73 28.33 27.28
CA SER A 264 -21.41 27.10 27.71
C SER A 264 -22.16 26.35 26.60
N SER A 265 -22.39 27.00 25.46
CA SER A 265 -23.04 26.44 24.27
C SER A 265 -22.08 25.82 23.25
N ARG A 266 -20.77 26.09 23.34
CA ARG A 266 -19.81 25.63 22.33
C ARG A 266 -19.44 24.16 22.51
N ARG A 267 -19.34 23.46 21.37
CA ARG A 267 -18.96 22.05 21.31
C ARG A 267 -17.47 21.89 21.64
N ARG A 268 -17.12 20.84 22.37
CA ARG A 268 -15.71 20.46 22.61
C ARG A 268 -15.02 20.11 21.29
N ALA A 269 -13.82 20.64 21.07
CA ALA A 269 -13.00 20.36 19.89
C ALA A 269 -12.65 18.87 19.79
N SER A 270 -12.35 18.23 20.91
CA SER A 270 -12.14 16.78 20.99
C SER A 270 -13.33 16.01 20.42
N LYS A 271 -14.55 16.26 20.92
CA LYS A 271 -15.78 15.62 20.44
C LYS A 271 -16.01 15.89 18.96
N PHE A 272 -15.83 17.13 18.51
CA PHE A 272 -15.93 17.50 17.10
C PHE A 272 -14.97 16.71 16.21
N LEU A 273 -13.70 16.57 16.61
CA LEU A 273 -12.70 15.78 15.90
C LEU A 273 -13.05 14.29 15.90
N ARG A 274 -13.54 13.74 17.01
CA ARG A 274 -13.98 12.34 17.10
C ARG A 274 -15.14 12.06 16.16
N ASP A 275 -16.12 12.96 16.10
CA ASP A 275 -17.33 12.80 15.30
C ASP A 275 -17.06 12.96 13.79
N HIS A 276 -16.16 13.86 13.40
CA HIS A 276 -15.74 14.04 12.00
C HIS A 276 -14.60 13.11 11.55
N ARG A 277 -14.07 12.28 12.46
CA ARG A 277 -12.93 11.40 12.17
C ARG A 277 -13.10 10.53 10.93
N PRO A 278 -14.23 9.85 10.68
CA PRO A 278 -14.36 9.01 9.48
C PRO A 278 -14.19 9.81 8.18
N LEU A 279 -14.72 11.04 8.15
CA LEU A 279 -14.60 11.94 7.00
C LEU A 279 -13.17 12.47 6.85
N LEU A 280 -12.56 12.92 7.95
CA LEU A 280 -11.18 13.41 7.98
C LEU A 280 -10.21 12.32 7.52
N VAL A 281 -10.31 11.11 8.08
CA VAL A 281 -9.48 9.96 7.70
C VAL A 281 -9.60 9.67 6.21
N LYS A 282 -10.82 9.53 5.70
CA LYS A 282 -11.07 9.24 4.29
C LYS A 282 -10.50 10.32 3.36
N THR A 283 -10.69 11.59 3.71
CA THR A 283 -10.30 12.72 2.85
C THR A 283 -8.79 12.93 2.89
N ILE A 284 -8.20 12.96 4.08
CA ILE A 284 -6.77 13.22 4.26
C ILE A 284 -5.96 12.03 3.73
N SER A 285 -6.35 10.78 3.98
CA SER A 285 -5.64 9.61 3.42
C SER A 285 -5.58 9.66 1.89
N HIS A 286 -6.68 10.08 1.25
CA HIS A 286 -6.73 10.18 -0.20
C HIS A 286 -5.81 11.28 -0.77
N TRP A 287 -5.78 12.46 -0.14
CA TRP A 287 -5.04 13.61 -0.68
C TRP A 287 -3.59 13.68 -0.21
N ALA A 288 -3.30 13.26 1.02
CA ALA A 288 -1.94 13.17 1.53
C ALA A 288 -1.25 11.86 1.09
N GLY A 289 -2.02 10.87 0.64
CA GLY A 289 -1.54 9.55 0.23
C GLY A 289 -1.10 8.65 1.39
N GLU A 290 -1.29 9.09 2.63
CA GLU A 290 -0.97 8.32 3.84
C GLU A 290 -1.99 7.22 4.15
N LYS A 291 -1.53 6.16 4.81
CA LYS A 291 -2.38 5.02 5.22
C LYS A 291 -3.48 5.49 6.18
N ARG A 292 -4.70 4.94 6.07
CA ARG A 292 -5.87 5.42 6.85
C ARG A 292 -5.65 5.37 8.36
N ILE A 293 -4.93 4.36 8.85
CA ILE A 293 -4.65 4.23 10.28
C ILE A 293 -3.65 5.25 10.80
N THR A 294 -2.63 5.58 10.00
CA THR A 294 -1.69 6.67 10.29
C THR A 294 -2.45 7.98 10.50
N ILE A 295 -3.35 8.31 9.56
CA ILE A 295 -4.22 9.50 9.69
C ILE A 295 -5.22 9.39 10.84
N HIS A 296 -5.79 8.21 11.09
CA HIS A 296 -6.68 8.01 12.22
C HIS A 296 -5.98 8.28 13.55
N ASP A 297 -4.77 7.78 13.72
CA ASP A 297 -3.99 7.95 14.94
C ASP A 297 -3.58 9.43 15.09
N LEU A 298 -3.24 10.11 14.00
CA LEU A 298 -3.04 11.56 13.99
C LEU A 298 -4.29 12.32 14.47
N VAL A 299 -5.46 12.05 13.89
CA VAL A 299 -6.73 12.70 14.30
C VAL A 299 -7.07 12.35 15.76
N THR A 300 -6.73 11.15 16.22
CA THR A 300 -6.91 10.72 17.61
C THR A 300 -6.04 11.55 18.56
N ARG A 301 -4.74 11.67 18.27
CA ARG A 301 -3.81 12.50 19.06
C ARG A 301 -4.23 13.97 19.05
N PHE A 302 -4.71 14.49 17.92
CA PHE A 302 -5.28 15.83 17.85
C PHE A 302 -6.50 15.99 18.78
N ALA A 303 -7.39 15.01 18.83
CA ALA A 303 -8.57 15.03 19.69
C ALA A 303 -8.21 14.93 21.17
N GLU A 304 -7.24 14.09 21.53
CA GLU A 304 -6.70 13.95 22.89
C GLU A 304 -6.03 15.25 23.34
N ARG A 305 -5.15 15.80 22.51
CA ARG A 305 -4.46 17.05 22.83
C ARG A 305 -5.42 18.24 22.89
N SER A 306 -6.47 18.26 22.07
CA SER A 306 -7.53 19.27 22.15
C SER A 306 -8.32 19.20 23.47
N GLU A 307 -8.51 18.00 24.02
CA GLU A 307 -9.13 17.80 25.33
C GLU A 307 -8.21 18.33 26.44
N GLU A 308 -6.92 17.99 26.41
CA GLU A 308 -5.92 18.45 27.39
C GLU A 308 -5.77 19.97 27.41
N LEU A 309 -5.82 20.61 26.24
CA LEU A 309 -5.76 22.06 26.10
C LEU A 309 -7.10 22.75 26.44
N GLY A 310 -8.19 21.99 26.62
CA GLY A 310 -9.51 22.54 26.95
C GLY A 310 -10.18 23.29 25.80
N LEU A 311 -9.92 22.90 24.55
CA LEU A 311 -10.34 23.65 23.36
C LEU A 311 -11.79 23.39 22.92
N TYR A 312 -12.39 24.38 22.26
CA TYR A 312 -13.77 24.39 21.76
C TYR A 312 -13.83 24.74 20.27
N VAL A 313 -14.88 24.27 19.60
CA VAL A 313 -15.14 24.59 18.19
C VAL A 313 -15.59 26.06 18.08
N PRO A 314 -15.04 26.86 17.14
CA PRO A 314 -15.57 28.19 16.86
C PRO A 314 -17.00 28.10 16.28
N ASP A 315 -17.71 29.23 16.24
CA ASP A 315 -19.13 29.26 15.82
C ASP A 315 -19.33 28.74 14.38
N ASP A 316 -18.33 28.94 13.51
CA ASP A 316 -18.30 28.35 12.18
C ASP A 316 -17.66 26.95 12.20
N GLU A 317 -18.47 25.93 12.48
CA GLU A 317 -18.04 24.52 12.44
C GLU A 317 -17.54 24.09 11.05
N THR A 318 -18.03 24.71 9.97
CA THR A 318 -17.61 24.37 8.60
C THR A 318 -16.20 24.87 8.33
N LEU A 319 -15.90 26.11 8.73
CA LEU A 319 -14.55 26.66 8.68
C LEU A 319 -13.60 25.87 9.59
N ALA A 320 -14.05 25.47 10.78
CA ALA A 320 -13.24 24.62 11.67
C ALA A 320 -12.90 23.27 11.01
N LEU A 321 -13.88 22.61 10.39
CA LEU A 321 -13.68 21.32 9.71
C LEU A 321 -12.72 21.45 8.52
N THR A 322 -12.95 22.44 7.66
CA THR A 322 -12.13 22.67 6.47
C THR A 322 -10.71 23.09 6.82
N THR A 323 -10.53 23.92 7.85
CA THR A 323 -9.20 24.30 8.36
C THR A 323 -8.49 23.11 9.00
N THR A 324 -9.22 22.28 9.76
CA THR A 324 -8.69 21.03 10.32
C THR A 324 -8.21 20.10 9.21
N ALA A 325 -9.06 19.82 8.23
CA ALA A 325 -8.72 18.96 7.09
C ALA A 325 -7.49 19.50 6.35
N SER A 326 -7.47 20.80 6.05
CA SER A 326 -6.34 21.45 5.36
C SER A 326 -5.04 21.37 6.16
N CYS A 327 -5.10 21.63 7.47
CA CYS A 327 -3.94 21.57 8.35
C CYS A 327 -3.38 20.15 8.43
N LEU A 328 -4.25 19.16 8.67
CA LEU A 328 -3.85 17.77 8.78
C LEU A 328 -3.35 17.21 7.45
N THR A 329 -3.97 17.56 6.31
CA THR A 329 -3.47 17.20 4.98
C THR A 329 -2.09 17.80 4.74
N ALA A 330 -1.87 19.08 5.06
CA ALA A 330 -0.56 19.71 4.90
C ALA A 330 0.50 19.08 5.81
N MET A 331 0.14 18.72 7.04
CA MET A 331 1.03 18.05 7.99
C MET A 331 1.40 16.65 7.54
N ALA A 332 0.41 15.84 7.18
CA ALA A 332 0.61 14.49 6.66
C ALA A 332 1.45 14.52 5.37
N ALA A 333 1.09 15.37 4.41
CA ALA A 333 1.85 15.52 3.17
C ALA A 333 3.28 16.04 3.42
N ASN A 334 3.48 16.97 4.36
CA ASN A 334 4.81 17.48 4.65
C ASN A 334 5.69 16.45 5.38
N TYR A 335 5.11 15.68 6.30
CA TYR A 335 5.80 14.56 6.92
C TYR A 335 6.26 13.57 5.86
N PHE A 336 5.33 13.14 5.01
CA PHE A 336 5.60 12.26 3.89
C PHE A 336 6.71 12.81 2.98
N LEU A 337 6.70 14.11 2.67
CA LEU A 337 7.70 14.71 1.77
C LEU A 337 9.07 14.98 2.40
N THR A 338 9.15 15.16 3.72
CA THR A 338 10.36 15.70 4.38
C THR A 338 10.86 14.89 5.56
N GLY A 339 10.16 13.81 5.95
CA GLY A 339 10.40 13.07 7.19
C GLY A 339 10.23 13.92 8.46
N ARG A 340 9.62 15.11 8.34
CA ARG A 340 9.49 16.10 9.41
C ARG A 340 8.13 16.76 9.35
N TYR A 341 7.55 17.06 10.50
CA TYR A 341 6.37 17.93 10.58
C TYR A 341 6.85 19.38 10.73
N LYS A 342 7.18 20.04 9.61
CA LYS A 342 7.46 21.48 9.60
C LYS A 342 6.77 22.11 8.41
N ARG A 343 5.85 23.05 8.64
CA ARG A 343 5.34 23.87 7.53
C ARG A 343 6.51 24.51 6.78
N PRO A 344 6.49 24.56 5.43
CA PRO A 344 7.34 25.47 4.70
C PRO A 344 7.07 26.89 5.23
N ARG A 345 8.15 27.61 5.57
CA ARG A 345 8.07 28.98 6.09
C ARG A 345 7.52 29.94 5.05
#